data_AF-A0A822E8P8-F1
#
_entry.id   AF-A0A822E8P8-F1
#
_cell.length_a   1.000
_cell.length_b   1.000
_cell.length_c   1.000
_cell.angle_alpha   90.00
_cell.angle_beta   90.00
_cell.angle_gamma   90.00
#
_symmetry.space_group_name_H-M   'P 1'
#
loop_
_entity.id
_entity.type
_entity.pdbx_description
1 polymer ?
#
loop_
_entity_poly.entity_id
_entity_poly.type
_entity_poly.pdbx_seq_one_letter_code
_entity_poly.pdbx_strand_id
1 'polypeptide(L)'
;MDDHRLNLVASTTDSIANVVNTSTKEKNEEITLIWFDENTNINTDDVIHIKEILCEVNDYVIFHEQEQKCIQYIESMKDEKIFFVCTDLSSTNT
;
A
#
# COMPACT_ATOMS: atom_id res chain seq x y z
N MET A 1 30.95 31.21 -7.27
CA MET A 1 30.86 29.74 -7.32
C MET A 1 29.58 29.44 -8.06
N ASP A 2 29.76 29.42 -9.38
CA ASP A 2 28.99 28.77 -10.44
C ASP A 2 27.48 29.02 -10.54
N ASP A 3 27.16 29.96 -11.43
CA ASP A 3 25.97 30.01 -12.27
C ASP A 3 25.69 28.68 -12.97
N HIS A 4 24.45 28.18 -12.90
CA HIS A 4 23.81 27.52 -14.06
C HIS A 4 22.30 27.81 -14.10
N ARG A 5 22.04 28.98 -14.68
CA ARG A 5 20.86 29.47 -15.41
C ARG A 5 19.83 28.40 -15.81
N LEU A 6 18.59 28.52 -15.30
CA LEU A 6 17.40 28.07 -16.05
C LEU A 6 16.77 29.29 -16.73
N ASN A 7 17.05 29.45 -18.02
CA ASN A 7 16.21 30.21 -18.93
C ASN A 7 15.78 29.23 -20.03
N LEU A 8 14.49 28.95 -20.16
CA LEU A 8 13.86 29.11 -21.46
C LEU A 8 12.35 29.26 -21.33
N VAL A 9 11.91 30.35 -21.95
CA VAL A 9 10.58 30.89 -22.03
C VAL A 9 9.81 30.15 -23.12
N ALA A 10 8.59 29.70 -22.83
CA ALA A 10 7.53 29.49 -23.82
C ALA A 10 6.26 30.08 -23.21
N SER A 11 6.06 31.39 -23.41
CA SER A 11 5.15 31.95 -24.42
C SER A 11 3.67 31.69 -24.12
N THR A 12 3.07 32.72 -23.52
CA THR A 12 1.71 33.23 -23.73
C THR A 12 0.59 32.21 -23.92
N THR A 13 -0.23 31.99 -22.87
CA THR A 13 -1.60 32.53 -22.75
C THR A 13 -2.28 31.93 -21.50
N ASP A 14 -2.97 32.82 -20.78
CA ASP A 14 -4.12 32.59 -19.89
C ASP A 14 -3.98 31.94 -18.50
N SER A 15 -4.33 32.78 -17.52
CA SER A 15 -4.95 32.51 -16.21
C SER A 15 -4.14 31.78 -15.15
N ILE A 16 -3.86 32.50 -14.05
CA ILE A 16 -3.34 31.95 -12.79
C ILE A 16 -4.42 31.03 -12.19
N ALA A 17 -4.40 29.76 -12.57
CA ALA A 17 -5.06 28.72 -11.81
C ALA A 17 -4.19 28.44 -10.59
N ASN A 18 -4.70 28.82 -9.42
CA ASN A 18 -4.23 28.35 -8.12
C ASN A 18 -4.14 26.82 -8.21
N VAL A 19 -2.92 26.28 -8.34
CA VAL A 19 -2.67 24.83 -8.31
C VAL A 19 -2.92 24.41 -6.87
N VAL A 20 -4.20 24.23 -6.55
CA VAL A 20 -4.59 23.28 -5.53
C VAL A 20 -3.96 21.99 -6.00
N ASN A 21 -2.94 21.56 -5.27
CA ASN A 21 -2.41 20.21 -5.39
C ASN A 21 -3.50 19.28 -4.86
N THR A 22 -4.63 19.19 -5.58
CA THR A 22 -5.51 18.03 -5.51
C THR A 22 -4.66 16.94 -6.10
N SER A 23 -3.89 16.26 -5.24
CA SER A 23 -3.44 14.92 -5.53
C SER A 23 -4.68 14.20 -6.02
N THR A 24 -4.76 14.03 -7.34
CA THR A 24 -5.74 13.20 -7.98
C THR A 24 -5.39 11.82 -7.48
N LYS A 25 -5.98 11.46 -6.32
CA LYS A 25 -6.13 10.07 -5.92
C LYS A 25 -6.98 9.49 -7.04
N GLU A 26 -6.30 9.08 -8.10
CA GLU A 26 -6.87 8.29 -9.17
C GLU A 26 -7.68 7.22 -8.48
N LYS A 27 -8.88 6.95 -9.00
CA LYS A 27 -9.69 5.82 -8.56
C LYS A 27 -8.88 4.56 -8.89
N ASN A 28 -7.92 4.24 -8.02
CA ASN A 28 -7.29 2.96 -7.95
C ASN A 28 -8.45 1.97 -7.85
N GLU A 29 -8.45 0.95 -8.71
CA GLU A 29 -9.24 -0.26 -8.46
C GLU A 29 -9.17 -0.54 -6.95
N GLU A 30 -10.33 -0.73 -6.32
CA GLU A 30 -10.41 -1.03 -4.89
C GLU A 30 -9.66 -2.36 -4.71
N ILE A 31 -8.43 -2.26 -4.23
CA ILE A 31 -7.51 -3.38 -4.10
C ILE A 31 -7.40 -3.67 -2.61
N THR A 32 -7.87 -4.83 -2.16
CA THR A 32 -7.59 -5.31 -0.81
C THR A 32 -6.21 -5.94 -0.76
N LEU A 33 -5.40 -5.55 0.21
CA LEU A 33 -4.20 -6.28 0.61
C LEU A 33 -4.50 -7.13 1.84
N ILE A 34 -4.40 -8.44 1.72
CA ILE A 34 -4.54 -9.37 2.83
C ILE A 34 -3.16 -9.89 3.21
N TRP A 35 -2.75 -9.70 4.46
CA TRP A 35 -1.62 -10.39 5.04
C TRP A 35 -2.13 -11.51 5.96
N PHE A 36 -1.78 -12.75 5.60
CA PHE A 36 -2.08 -13.94 6.38
C PHE A 36 -0.80 -14.54 6.95
N ASP A 37 -0.81 -14.77 8.25
CA ASP A 37 0.30 -15.42 8.95
C ASP A 37 -0.23 -16.11 10.23
N GLU A 38 -0.17 -17.44 10.21
CA GLU A 38 -0.67 -18.31 11.29
C GLU A 38 0.25 -18.37 12.52
N ASN A 39 1.51 -17.97 12.36
CA ASN A 39 2.56 -18.12 13.37
C ASN A 39 3.05 -16.77 13.90
N THR A 40 2.35 -15.69 13.58
CA THR A 40 2.72 -14.34 13.99
C THR A 40 2.62 -14.19 15.49
N ASN A 41 3.74 -13.98 16.16
CA ASN A 41 3.69 -13.36 17.48
C ASN A 41 3.41 -11.86 17.26
N ILE A 42 2.13 -11.48 17.38
CA ILE A 42 1.59 -10.15 17.07
C ILE A 42 2.29 -8.98 17.79
N ASN A 43 3.06 -9.28 18.84
CA ASN A 43 3.74 -8.29 19.68
C ASN A 43 5.27 -8.22 19.45
N THR A 44 5.77 -8.70 18.31
CA THR A 44 7.17 -8.51 17.92
C THR A 44 7.33 -7.21 17.13
N ASP A 45 8.46 -6.53 17.31
CA ASP A 45 8.75 -5.26 16.61
C ASP A 45 8.71 -5.43 15.08
N ASP A 46 9.15 -6.58 14.57
CA ASP A 46 9.11 -6.91 13.14
C ASP A 46 7.68 -6.91 12.59
N VAL A 47 6.73 -7.48 13.33
CA VAL A 47 5.32 -7.56 12.93
C VAL A 47 4.68 -6.18 12.93
N ILE A 48 4.99 -5.36 13.93
CA ILE A 48 4.51 -3.98 13.99
C ILE A 48 5.03 -3.21 12.77
N HIS A 49 6.31 -3.35 12.46
CA HIS A 49 6.93 -2.68 11.32
C HIS A 49 6.33 -3.13 9.98
N ILE A 50 6.10 -4.43 9.80
CA ILE A 50 5.45 -4.96 8.59
C ILE A 50 4.04 -4.39 8.43
N LYS A 51 3.25 -4.33 9.52
CA LYS A 51 1.90 -3.74 9.48
C LYS A 51 1.93 -2.27 9.08
N GLU A 52 2.88 -1.50 9.62
CA GLU A 52 3.07 -0.09 9.26
C GLU A 52 3.36 0.05 7.76
N ILE A 53 4.32 -0.71 7.22
CA ILE A 53 4.67 -0.68 5.79
C ILE A 53 3.46 -1.03 4.92
N LEU A 54 2.72 -2.09 5.27
CA LEU A 54 1.57 -2.51 4.46
C LEU A 54 0.49 -1.42 4.43
N CYS A 55 0.23 -0.76 5.57
CA CYS A 55 -0.71 0.35 5.69
C CYS A 55 -0.23 1.63 4.98
N GLU A 56 1.08 1.85 4.84
CA GLU A 56 1.61 2.95 4.02
C GLU A 56 1.42 2.71 2.51
N VAL A 57 1.45 1.44 2.09
CA VAL A 57 1.34 1.04 0.68
C VAL A 57 -0.10 0.97 0.20
N ASN A 58 -1.03 0.55 1.05
CA ASN A 58 -2.45 0.41 0.70
C ASN A 58 -3.35 0.91 1.84
N ASP A 59 -4.40 1.65 1.49
CA ASP A 59 -5.41 2.11 2.45
C ASP A 59 -6.30 0.97 2.97
N TYR A 60 -6.42 -0.13 2.21
CA TYR A 60 -7.26 -1.27 2.53
C TYR A 60 -6.41 -2.52 2.79
N VAL A 61 -5.95 -2.65 4.03
CA VAL A 61 -5.13 -3.76 4.50
C VAL A 61 -5.86 -4.55 5.58
N ILE A 62 -5.81 -5.87 5.46
CA ILE A 62 -6.48 -6.80 6.36
C ILE A 62 -5.50 -7.86 6.84
N PHE A 63 -5.55 -8.11 8.13
CA PHE A 63 -4.64 -9.01 8.82
C PHE A 63 -5.42 -10.23 9.31
N HIS A 64 -5.01 -11.41 8.88
CA HIS A 64 -5.61 -12.68 9.30
C HIS A 64 -4.58 -13.61 9.92
N GLU A 65 -4.89 -14.13 11.09
CA GLU A 65 -4.09 -15.16 11.78
C GLU A 65 -4.73 -16.55 11.67
N GLN A 66 -6.00 -16.61 11.23
CA GLN A 66 -6.78 -17.83 11.17
C GLN A 66 -7.18 -18.13 9.73
N GLU A 67 -6.68 -19.25 9.19
CA GLU A 67 -6.87 -19.65 7.80
C GLU A 67 -8.35 -19.65 7.40
N GLN A 68 -9.20 -20.29 8.21
CA GLN A 68 -10.64 -20.38 7.91
C GLN A 68 -11.32 -19.01 7.83
N LYS A 69 -10.93 -18.06 8.68
CA LYS A 69 -11.48 -16.70 8.63
C LYS A 69 -10.99 -15.94 7.40
N CYS A 70 -9.73 -16.15 7.03
CA CYS A 70 -9.15 -15.56 5.83
C CYS A 70 -9.87 -16.07 4.57
N ILE A 71 -10.08 -17.38 4.46
CA ILE A 71 -10.78 -18.00 3.33
C ILE A 71 -12.22 -17.48 3.26
N GLN A 72 -12.95 -17.48 4.38
CA GLN A 72 -14.32 -16.94 4.43
C GLN A 72 -14.39 -15.48 4.00
N TYR A 73 -13.39 -14.67 4.37
CA TYR A 73 -13.33 -13.28 3.97
C TYR A 73 -13.13 -13.15 2.45
N ILE A 74 -12.15 -13.87 1.89
CA ILE A 74 -11.88 -13.90 0.45
C ILE A 74 -13.12 -14.37 -0.33
N GLU A 75 -13.79 -15.43 0.12
CA GLU A 75 -15.01 -15.94 -0.52
C GLU A 75 -16.20 -14.98 -0.46
N SER A 76 -16.21 -14.08 0.53
CA SER A 76 -17.25 -13.05 0.65
C SER A 76 -17.09 -11.91 -0.37
N MET A 77 -15.90 -11.76 -0.95
CA MET A 77 -15.58 -10.76 -1.98
C MET A 77 -16.01 -11.26 -3.35
N LYS A 78 -16.87 -10.50 -4.04
CA LYS A 78 -17.39 -10.90 -5.36
C LYS A 78 -16.73 -10.20 -6.53
N ASP A 79 -16.23 -8.98 -6.35
CA ASP A 79 -15.76 -8.13 -7.46
C ASP A 79 -14.53 -7.28 -7.07
N GLU A 80 -13.78 -7.70 -6.03
CA GLU A 80 -12.62 -6.97 -5.54
C GLU A 80 -11.31 -7.66 -5.95
N LYS A 81 -10.29 -6.86 -6.25
CA LYS A 81 -8.96 -7.36 -6.59
C LYS A 81 -8.16 -7.54 -5.31
N ILE A 82 -7.80 -8.78 -4.99
CA ILE A 82 -7.11 -9.12 -3.75
C ILE A 82 -5.63 -9.40 -4.05
N PHE A 83 -4.74 -8.73 -3.33
CA PHE A 83 -3.35 -9.18 -3.16
C PHE A 83 -3.24 -9.94 -1.85
N PHE A 84 -2.75 -11.17 -1.93
CA PHE A 84 -2.62 -12.05 -0.79
C PHE A 84 -1.13 -12.28 -0.49
N VAL A 85 -0.71 -11.89 0.71
CA VAL A 85 0.64 -12.09 1.23
C VAL A 85 0.55 -13.16 2.31
N CYS A 86 1.30 -14.25 2.13
CA CYS A 86 1.44 -15.30 3.12
C CYS A 86 2.90 -15.42 3.52
N THR A 87 3.18 -15.36 4.82
CA THR A 87 4.51 -15.57 5.38
C THR A 87 4.58 -16.96 6.00
N ASP A 88 5.44 -17.80 5.44
CA ASP A 88 5.80 -19.08 6.05
C ASP A 88 7.10 -18.90 6.83
N LEU A 89 7.07 -19.21 8.11
CA LEU A 89 8.28 -19.25 8.93
C LEU A 89 9.01 -20.56 8.62
N SER A 90 9.58 -20.67 7.42
CA SER A 90 10.47 -21.78 7.12
C SER A 90 11.62 -21.69 8.11
N SER A 91 11.65 -22.61 9.08
CA SER A 91 12.65 -22.63 10.15
C SER A 91 14.01 -22.83 9.51
N THR A 92 14.75 -21.74 9.29
CA THR A 92 16.17 -21.81 8.98
C THR A 92 16.90 -22.25 10.24
N ASN A 93 16.91 -23.55 10.48
CA ASN A 93 17.86 -24.18 11.40
C ASN A 93 19.26 -23.88 10.87
N THR A 94 19.96 -22.91 11.47
CA THR A 94 21.39 -22.65 11.26
C THR A 94 22.11 -22.78 12.58
#